data_AF-A0A5K0VIV8-F1
#
_entry.id   AF-A0A5K0VIV8-F1
#
_cell.length_a   1.000
_cell.length_b   1.000
_cell.length_c   1.000
_cell.angle_alpha   90.00
_cell.angle_beta   90.00
_cell.angle_gamma   90.00
#
_symmetry.space_group_name_H-M   'P 1'
#
loop_
_entity.id
_entity.type
_entity.pdbx_description
1 polymer ?
#
loop_
_entity_poly.entity_id
_entity_poly.type
_entity_poly.pdbx_seq_one_letter_code
_entity_poly.pdbx_strand_id
1 'polypeptide(L)' 'VRVSAVLTNAPYLLNLDCDHYINNSRALREAMCFMMDPLLGKKVCYVQFPQRFD' A
#
# COMPACT_ATOMS: atom_id res chain seq x y z
N VAL A 1 7.19 12.88 15.17
CA VAL A 1 5.82 12.39 14.84
C VAL A 1 5.52 12.77 13.39
N ARG A 2 5.07 11.84 12.54
CA ARG A 2 4.69 12.18 11.14
C ARG A 2 3.37 12.94 11.13
N VAL A 3 3.20 13.89 10.21
CA VAL A 3 1.95 14.67 10.08
C VAL A 3 0.75 13.75 9.90
N SER A 4 0.88 12.70 9.09
CA SER A 4 -0.20 11.71 8.89
C SER A 4 -0.61 10.99 10.18
N ALA A 5 0.31 10.76 11.11
CA ALA A 5 -0.01 10.13 12.40
C ALA A 5 -0.85 11.04 13.31
N VAL A 6 -0.76 12.36 13.12
CA VAL A 6 -1.57 13.34 13.88
C VAL A 6 -2.93 13.57 13.21
N LEU A 7 -2.97 13.67 11.89
CA LEU A 7 -4.18 14.07 11.17
C LEU A 7 -5.16 12.92 10.95
N THR A 8 -4.69 11.75 10.49
CA THR A 8 -5.56 10.64 10.07
C THR A 8 -5.22 9.31 10.72
N ASN A 9 -3.96 9.12 11.11
CA ASN A 9 -3.42 7.91 11.74
C ASN A 9 -3.80 6.62 11.00
N ALA A 10 -3.73 6.64 9.66
CA ALA A 10 -4.05 5.48 8.85
C ALA A 10 -3.14 4.28 9.16
N PRO A 11 -3.67 3.05 9.26
CA PRO A 11 -2.89 1.86 9.63
C PRO A 11 -1.98 1.33 8.50
N TYR A 12 -2.23 1.75 7.26
CA TYR A 12 -1.44 1.37 6.08
C TYR A 12 -0.97 2.63 5.35
N LEU A 13 0.20 2.55 4.73
CA LEU A 13 0.80 3.65 3.95
C LEU A 13 1.15 3.16 2.55
N LEU A 14 0.79 3.94 1.54
CA LEU A 14 1.23 3.76 0.16
C LEU A 14 2.41 4.68 -0.12
N ASN A 15 3.53 4.12 -0.60
CA ASN A 15 4.64 4.90 -1.13
C ASN A 15 4.54 4.97 -2.66
N LEU A 16 4.66 6.17 -3.22
CA LEU A 16 4.58 6.42 -4.66
C LEU A 16 5.49 7.59 -5.02
N ASP A 17 6.35 7.39 -6.01
CA ASP A 17 7.26 8.42 -6.51
C ASP A 17 6.56 9.34 -7.53
N CYS A 18 7.08 10.55 -7.76
CA CYS A 18 6.42 11.57 -8.58
C CYS A 18 6.37 11.26 -10.08
N ASP A 19 7.22 10.35 -10.55
CA ASP A 19 7.30 9.84 -11.92
C ASP A 19 6.44 8.58 -12.14
N HIS A 20 5.75 8.10 -11.11
CA HIS A 20 4.89 6.93 -11.17
C HIS A 20 3.42 7.28 -10.90
N TYR A 21 2.51 6.58 -11.57
CA TYR A 21 1.08 6.69 -11.35
C TYR A 21 0.42 5.32 -11.23
N ILE A 22 -0.77 5.28 -10.61
CA ILE A 22 -1.55 4.05 -10.47
C ILE A 22 -2.30 3.81 -11.80
N ASN A 23 -1.90 2.79 -12.54
CA ASN A 23 -2.53 2.42 -13.82
C ASN A 23 -3.73 1.46 -13.67
N ASN A 24 -3.91 0.84 -12.50
CA ASN A 24 -5.02 -0.06 -12.19
C ASN A 24 -5.63 0.32 -10.84
N SER A 25 -6.88 0.80 -10.85
CA SER A 25 -7.60 1.19 -9.63
C SER A 25 -7.85 0.04 -8.65
N ARG A 26 -7.69 -1.22 -9.09
CA ARG A 26 -7.80 -2.41 -8.23
C ARG A 26 -6.53 -2.73 -7.45
N ALA A 27 -5.38 -2.15 -7.80
CA ALA A 27 -4.09 -2.47 -7.17
C ALA A 27 -4.14 -2.33 -5.63
N LEU A 28 -4.79 -1.29 -5.12
CA LEU A 28 -4.96 -1.11 -3.68
C LEU A 28 -5.84 -2.19 -3.05
N ARG A 29 -6.95 -2.57 -3.71
CA ARG A 29 -7.83 -3.62 -3.21
C ARG A 29 -7.14 -4.99 -3.20
N GLU A 30 -6.31 -5.26 -4.20
CA GLU A 30 -5.47 -6.46 -4.25
C GLU A 30 -4.43 -6.48 -3.12
N ALA A 31 -3.78 -5.35 -2.84
CA ALA A 31 -2.86 -5.24 -1.69
C ALA A 31 -3.56 -5.54 -0.36
N MET A 32 -4.79 -5.04 -0.20
CA MET A 32 -5.59 -5.29 1.01
C MET A 32 -5.94 -6.76 1.20
N CYS A 33 -6.10 -7.55 0.13
CA CYS A 33 -6.33 -8.99 0.25
C CYS A 33 -5.19 -9.69 1.00
N PHE A 34 -3.94 -9.30 0.77
CA PHE A 34 -2.78 -9.86 1.49
C PHE A 34 -2.66 -9.30 2.91
N MET A 35 -2.86 -7.99 3.07
CA MET A 35 -2.71 -7.31 4.37
C MET A 35 -3.80 -7.67 5.37
N MET A 36 -5.02 -7.96 4.89
CA MET A 36 -6.18 -8.29 5.74
C MET A 36 -6.44 -9.80 5.85
N ASP A 37 -5.59 -10.64 5.25
CA ASP A 37 -5.73 -12.09 5.39
C ASP A 37 -5.54 -12.49 6.88
N PRO A 38 -6.50 -13.24 7.48
CA PRO A 38 -6.41 -13.62 8.89
C PRO A 38 -5.21 -14.51 9.26
N LEU A 39 -4.70 -15.27 8.29
CA LEU A 39 -3.59 -16.22 8.45
C LEU A 39 -2.24 -15.61 8.03
N LEU A 40 -2.24 -14.84 6.94
CA LEU A 40 -1.04 -14.28 6.33
C LEU A 40 -0.78 -12.83 6.75
N GLY A 41 -1.81 -11.99 6.91
CA GLY A 41 -1.67 -10.53 7.07
C GLY A 41 -0.77 -10.11 8.23
N LYS A 42 -0.78 -10.85 9.34
CA LYS A 42 0.12 -10.60 10.49
C LYS A 42 1.61 -10.80 10.18
N LYS A 43 1.94 -11.47 9.07
CA LYS A 43 3.30 -11.75 8.61
C LYS A 43 3.69 -10.89 7.40
N VAL A 44 2.77 -10.06 6.89
CA VAL A 44 3.02 -9.18 5.74
C VAL A 44 3.38 -7.80 6.25
N CYS A 45 4.57 -7.33 5.90
CA CYS A 45 5.03 -5.97 6.22
C CYS A 45 4.65 -4.97 5.12
N TYR A 46 4.77 -5.39 3.85
CA TYR A 46 4.42 -4.58 2.68
C TYR A 46 4.08 -5.49 1.49
N VAL A 47 3.33 -4.96 0.54
CA VAL A 47 3.04 -5.60 -0.76
C VAL A 47 3.73 -4.79 -1.84
N GLN A 48 4.69 -5.39 -2.52
CA GLN A 48 5.44 -4.75 -3.60
C GLN A 48 4.78 -5.04 -4.94
N PHE A 49 4.42 -3.99 -5.67
CA PHE A 49 3.99 -4.12 -7.07
C PHE A 49 5.19 -3.95 -8.01
N PRO A 50 5.22 -4.67 -9.14
CA PRO A 50 6.25 -4.47 -10.15
C PRO A 50 6.11 -3.07 -10.77
N GLN A 51 7.21 -2.31 -10.79
CA GLN A 51 7.30 -1.06 -11.51
C GLN A 51 7.47 -1.36 -13.01
N ARG A 52 6.62 -0.76 -13.84
CA ARG A 52 6.74 -0.81 -15.30
C ARG A 52 7.11 0.59 -15.77
N PHE A 53 8.18 0.67 -16.54
CA PHE A 53 8.66 1.88 -17.15
C PHE A 53 8.17 1.89 -18.60
N ASP A 54 7.48 2.95 -18.98
CA ASP A 54 7.12 3.25 -20.37
C ASP A 54 8.17 4.21 -20.97
#